data_AF-A0A520GA50-F1
#
_entry.id   AF-A0A520GA50-F1
#
_cell.length_a   1.000
_cell.length_b   1.000
_cell.length_c   1.000
_cell.angle_alpha   90.00
_cell.angle_beta   90.00
_cell.angle_gamma   90.00
#
_symmetry.space_group_name_H-M   'P 1'
#
loop_
_entity.id
_entity.type
_entity.pdbx_description
1 polymer ?
#
loop_
_entity_poly.entity_id
_entity_poly.type
_entity_poly.pdbx_seq_one_letter_code
_entity_poly.pdbx_strand_id
1 'polypeptide(L)'
;MSSHRPPTPHEFAVLRVLRAEAERLPRTAARMAATYLPTIPLPAAWRPVLARALDERAGDALCPTLDELQAEYGRSGAWLPSAYHGDATDARFWLVGLQERAAQYLPPPTP
;
A
#
# COMPACT_ATOMS: atom_id res chain seq x y z
N MET A 1 24.97 -1.42 12.08
CA MET A 1 25.44 -0.95 10.76
C MET A 1 24.56 -1.58 9.69
N SER A 2 23.53 -0.88 9.24
CA SER A 2 22.65 -1.39 8.18
C SER A 2 23.36 -1.22 6.85
N SER A 3 23.94 -2.30 6.34
CA SER A 3 24.57 -2.33 5.03
C SER A 3 23.48 -2.14 3.97
N HIS A 4 23.31 -0.90 3.47
CA HIS A 4 22.43 -0.62 2.35
C HIS A 4 23.10 -1.15 1.08
N ARG A 5 22.88 -2.43 0.78
CA ARG A 5 23.18 -2.97 -0.53
C ARG A 5 22.45 -2.11 -1.57
N PRO A 6 23.13 -1.65 -2.64
CA PRO A 6 22.45 -0.95 -3.71
C PRO A 6 21.41 -1.87 -4.36
N PRO A 7 20.22 -1.36 -4.72
CA PRO A 7 19.16 -2.18 -5.27
C PRO A 7 19.61 -2.84 -6.58
N THR A 8 19.24 -4.10 -6.76
CA THR A 8 19.54 -4.81 -8.01
C THR A 8 18.75 -4.23 -9.19
N PRO A 9 19.21 -4.41 -10.44
CA PRO A 9 18.43 -4.00 -11.62
C PRO A 9 17.02 -4.60 -11.63
N HIS A 10 16.87 -5.83 -11.14
CA HIS A 10 15.58 -6.50 -11.01
C HIS A 10 14.69 -5.82 -9.96
N GLU A 11 15.23 -5.52 -8.76
CA GLU A 11 14.50 -4.77 -7.72
C GLU A 11 14.02 -3.41 -8.22
N PHE A 12 14.86 -2.72 -9.00
CA PHE A 12 14.47 -1.43 -9.59
C PHE A 12 13.35 -1.59 -10.62
N ALA A 13 13.41 -2.61 -11.47
CA ALA A 13 12.36 -2.91 -12.44
C ALA A 13 11.03 -3.24 -11.75
N VAL A 14 11.06 -4.05 -10.67
CA VAL A 14 9.87 -4.39 -9.88
C VAL A 14 9.29 -3.15 -9.21
N LEU A 15 10.13 -2.32 -8.58
CA LEU A 15 9.68 -1.08 -7.96
C LEU A 15 9.02 -0.13 -8.98
N ARG A 16 9.54 -0.07 -10.21
CA ARG A 16 8.92 0.71 -11.29
C ARG A 16 7.53 0.20 -11.67
N VAL A 17 7.34 -1.12 -11.74
CA VAL A 17 6.03 -1.72 -12.04
C VAL A 17 5.05 -1.42 -10.91
N LEU A 18 5.43 -1.67 -9.66
CA LEU A 18 4.58 -1.41 -8.49
C LEU A 18 4.19 0.07 -8.38
N ARG A 19 5.11 0.98 -8.68
CA ARG A 19 4.84 2.42 -8.76
C ARG A 19 3.82 2.72 -9.87
N ALA A 20 4.01 2.20 -11.07
CA ALA A 20 3.09 2.44 -12.19
C ALA A 20 1.68 1.88 -11.91
N GLU A 21 1.57 0.79 -11.17
CA GLU A 21 0.29 0.25 -10.70
C GLU A 21 -0.36 1.18 -9.66
N ALA A 22 0.41 1.67 -8.69
CA ALA A 22 -0.06 2.64 -7.70
C ALA A 22 -0.62 3.91 -8.35
N GLU A 23 0.05 4.43 -9.38
CA GLU A 23 -0.37 5.60 -10.16
C GLU A 23 -1.68 5.36 -10.95
N ARG A 24 -2.09 4.11 -11.17
CA ARG A 24 -3.30 3.73 -11.91
C ARG A 24 -4.49 3.37 -11.04
N LEU A 25 -4.28 3.21 -9.73
CA LEU A 25 -5.38 2.93 -8.80
C LEU A 25 -6.46 4.02 -8.89
N PRO A 26 -7.73 3.69 -8.61
CA PRO A 26 -8.73 4.70 -8.27
C PRO A 26 -8.22 5.61 -7.14
N ARG A 27 -8.65 6.87 -7.12
CA ARG A 27 -8.09 7.86 -6.18
C ARG A 27 -8.35 7.48 -4.72
N THR A 28 -9.55 7.01 -4.40
CA THR A 28 -9.92 6.54 -3.06
C THR A 28 -9.17 5.26 -2.70
N ALA A 29 -9.02 4.32 -3.65
CA ALA A 29 -8.19 3.13 -3.46
C ALA A 29 -6.72 3.48 -3.18
N ALA A 30 -6.15 4.47 -3.88
CA ALA A 30 -4.80 4.96 -3.61
C ALA A 30 -4.68 5.56 -2.21
N ARG A 31 -5.67 6.34 -1.76
CA ARG A 31 -5.74 6.88 -0.40
C ARG A 31 -5.79 5.76 0.64
N MET A 32 -6.64 4.74 0.43
CA MET A 32 -6.71 3.55 1.30
C MET A 32 -5.37 2.82 1.35
N ALA A 33 -4.76 2.54 0.19
CA ALA A 33 -3.47 1.87 0.12
C ALA A 33 -2.36 2.67 0.84
N ALA A 34 -2.37 4.00 0.73
CA ALA A 34 -1.42 4.86 1.45
C ALA A 34 -1.54 4.70 2.97
N THR A 35 -2.77 4.63 3.50
CA THR A 35 -3.04 4.42 4.93
C THR A 35 -2.44 3.11 5.46
N TYR A 36 -2.49 2.03 4.68
CA TYR A 36 -1.97 0.73 5.10
C TYR A 36 -0.54 0.43 4.68
N LEU A 37 0.05 1.21 3.76
CA LEU A 37 1.44 1.01 3.34
C LEU A 37 2.43 0.95 4.53
N PRO A 38 2.29 1.75 5.62
CA PRO A 38 3.11 1.64 6.83
C PRO A 38 3.16 0.24 7.46
N THR A 39 2.09 -0.55 7.35
CA THR A 39 1.99 -1.87 8.01
C THR A 39 2.65 -2.99 7.21
N ILE A 40 2.97 -2.75 5.94
CA ILE A 40 3.63 -3.73 5.07
C ILE A 40 5.15 -3.69 5.28
N PRO A 41 5.81 -4.83 5.55
CA PRO A 41 7.26 -4.93 5.50
C PRO A 41 7.77 -4.71 4.08
N LEU A 42 8.67 -3.76 3.89
CA LEU A 42 9.19 -3.37 2.57
C LEU A 42 10.71 -3.20 2.61
N PRO A 43 11.41 -3.44 1.49
CA PRO A 43 12.76 -2.94 1.30
C PRO A 43 12.81 -1.42 1.55
N ALA A 44 13.84 -0.95 2.23
CA ALA A 44 13.92 0.43 2.72
C ALA A 44 13.75 1.49 1.61
N ALA A 45 14.27 1.21 0.41
CA ALA A 45 14.19 2.11 -0.73
C ALA A 45 12.78 2.19 -1.37
N TRP A 46 11.91 1.21 -1.12
CA TRP A 46 10.61 1.11 -1.80
C TRP A 46 9.56 2.02 -1.15
N ARG A 47 9.52 2.03 0.19
CA ARG A 47 8.52 2.78 0.98
C ARG A 47 8.37 4.24 0.55
N PRO A 48 9.45 5.07 0.48
CA PRO A 48 9.29 6.48 0.11
C PRO A 48 8.79 6.67 -1.34
N VAL A 49 9.17 5.77 -2.26
CA VAL A 49 8.75 5.85 -3.67
C VAL A 49 7.27 5.52 -3.81
N LEU A 50 6.82 4.45 -3.16
CA LEU A 50 5.43 4.02 -3.21
C LEU A 50 4.50 4.96 -2.45
N ALA A 51 4.92 5.46 -1.27
CA ALA A 51 4.16 6.45 -0.51
C ALA A 51 3.90 7.70 -1.34
N ARG A 52 4.95 8.24 -1.97
CA ARG A 52 4.83 9.40 -2.85
C ARG A 52 3.87 9.16 -4.02
N ALA A 53 3.98 8.01 -4.69
CA ALA A 53 3.11 7.69 -5.81
C ALA A 53 1.63 7.59 -5.41
N LEU A 54 1.35 6.97 -4.26
CA LEU A 54 0.00 6.86 -3.72
C LEU A 54 -0.56 8.21 -3.28
N ASP A 55 0.24 9.05 -2.63
CA ASP A 55 -0.16 10.39 -2.20
C ASP A 55 -0.45 11.31 -3.39
N GLU A 56 0.43 11.32 -4.39
CA GLU A 56 0.22 12.05 -5.65
C GLU A 56 -1.05 11.57 -6.36
N ARG A 57 -1.30 10.25 -6.35
CA ARG A 57 -2.49 9.69 -6.99
C ARG A 57 -3.78 9.97 -6.23
N ALA A 58 -3.76 9.88 -4.91
CA ALA A 58 -4.91 10.18 -4.08
C ALA A 58 -5.33 11.65 -4.23
N GLY A 59 -4.35 12.56 -4.25
CA GLY A 59 -4.60 14.00 -4.23
C GLY A 59 -5.44 14.37 -3.01
N ASP A 60 -6.53 15.11 -3.20
CA ASP A 60 -7.50 15.51 -2.18
C ASP A 60 -8.60 14.47 -1.90
N ALA A 61 -8.49 13.25 -2.44
CA ALA A 61 -9.48 12.21 -2.20
C ALA A 61 -9.57 11.88 -0.71
N LEU A 62 -10.78 12.04 -0.17
CA LEU A 62 -11.12 11.65 1.19
C LEU A 62 -11.45 10.16 1.19
N CYS A 63 -10.76 9.43 2.06
CA CYS A 63 -11.18 8.09 2.45
C CYS A 63 -11.26 8.10 3.97
N PRO A 64 -12.44 7.83 4.55
CA PRO A 64 -12.53 7.68 6.00
C PRO A 64 -11.64 6.51 6.43
N THR A 65 -10.92 6.71 7.53
CA THR A 65 -10.09 5.68 8.15
C THR A 65 -10.97 4.57 8.74
N LEU A 66 -10.40 3.38 8.98
CA LEU A 66 -11.15 2.33 9.68
C LEU A 66 -11.65 2.78 11.06
N ASP A 67 -10.89 3.61 11.76
CA ASP A 67 -11.27 4.14 13.07
C ASP A 67 -12.48 5.09 12.96
N GLU A 68 -12.49 5.95 11.95
CA GLU A 68 -13.64 6.83 11.65
C GLU A 68 -14.88 6.03 11.27
N LEU A 69 -14.73 5.00 10.43
CA LEU A 69 -15.81 4.10 10.07
C LEU A 69 -16.30 3.29 11.29
N GLN A 70 -15.40 2.85 12.16
CA GLN A 70 -15.79 2.16 13.38
C GLN A 70 -16.49 3.09 14.38
N ALA A 71 -16.10 4.36 14.46
CA ALA A 71 -16.78 5.38 15.26
C ALA A 71 -18.17 5.72 14.70
N GLU A 72 -18.32 5.81 13.38
CA GLU A 72 -19.57 6.14 12.70
C GLU A 72 -20.57 4.98 12.69
N TYR A 73 -20.10 3.75 12.42
CA TYR A 73 -20.94 2.57 12.23
C TYR A 73 -20.94 1.59 13.43
N GLY A 74 -20.09 1.83 14.44
CA GLY A 74 -20.19 1.25 15.79
C GLY A 74 -19.89 -0.24 15.92
N ARG A 75 -19.27 -0.91 14.92
CA ARG A 75 -18.93 -2.34 15.02
C ARG A 75 -17.53 -2.62 14.49
N SER A 76 -16.72 -3.33 15.27
CA SER A 76 -15.47 -3.90 14.78
C SER A 76 -15.80 -4.91 13.66
N GLY A 77 -15.23 -4.69 12.48
CA GLY A 77 -15.57 -5.46 11.28
C GLY A 77 -16.91 -5.09 10.63
N ALA A 78 -17.47 -3.89 10.91
CA ALA A 78 -18.54 -3.34 10.11
C ALA A 78 -18.14 -3.38 8.63
N TRP A 79 -18.98 -4.01 7.80
CA TRP A 79 -18.85 -3.93 6.35
C TRP A 79 -18.65 -2.47 5.95
N LEU A 80 -17.65 -2.19 5.11
CA LEU A 80 -17.50 -0.88 4.49
C LEU A 80 -18.83 -0.53 3.78
N PRO A 81 -19.29 0.73 3.78
CA PRO A 81 -20.42 1.11 2.94
C PRO A 81 -20.17 0.67 1.50
N SER A 82 -21.20 0.20 0.79
CA SER A 82 -21.07 -0.38 -0.55
C SER A 82 -20.37 0.54 -1.56
N ALA A 83 -20.47 1.85 -1.36
CA ALA A 83 -19.77 2.87 -2.14
C ALA A 83 -18.24 2.71 -2.13
N TYR A 84 -17.67 2.09 -1.09
CA TYR A 84 -16.23 1.89 -0.92
C TYR A 84 -15.75 0.48 -1.27
N HIS A 85 -16.66 -0.45 -1.60
CA HIS A 85 -16.29 -1.85 -1.85
C HIS A 85 -15.31 -2.00 -3.02
N GLY A 86 -15.57 -1.33 -4.15
CA GLY A 86 -14.68 -1.39 -5.32
C GLY A 86 -13.28 -0.87 -5.00
N ASP A 87 -13.20 0.33 -4.41
CA ASP A 87 -11.93 0.95 -4.03
C ASP A 87 -11.15 0.11 -3.00
N ALA A 88 -11.85 -0.46 -2.01
CA ALA A 88 -11.25 -1.31 -0.99
C ALA A 88 -10.75 -2.63 -1.58
N THR A 89 -11.46 -3.20 -2.55
CA THR A 89 -11.01 -4.38 -3.29
C THR A 89 -9.74 -4.08 -4.07
N ASP A 90 -9.70 -2.98 -4.82
CA ASP A 90 -8.52 -2.58 -5.61
C ASP A 90 -7.30 -2.29 -4.71
N ALA A 91 -7.50 -1.53 -3.63
CA ALA A 91 -6.46 -1.26 -2.65
C ALA A 91 -5.92 -2.55 -2.02
N ARG A 92 -6.82 -3.48 -1.64
CA ARG A 92 -6.44 -4.76 -1.03
C ARG A 92 -5.64 -5.62 -2.01
N PHE A 93 -6.09 -5.77 -3.25
CA PHE A 93 -5.35 -6.55 -4.25
C PHE A 93 -3.95 -6.00 -4.47
N TRP A 94 -3.82 -4.68 -4.57
CA TRP A 94 -2.52 -4.04 -4.73
C TRP A 94 -1.62 -4.26 -3.50
N LEU A 95 -2.14 -4.09 -2.27
CA LEU A 95 -1.37 -4.30 -1.04
C LEU A 95 -0.91 -5.76 -0.85
N VAL A 96 -1.76 -6.73 -1.18
CA VAL A 96 -1.40 -8.16 -1.12
C VAL A 96 -0.31 -8.47 -2.15
N GLY A 97 -0.48 -8.01 -3.39
CA GLY A 97 0.54 -8.18 -4.42
C GLY A 97 1.87 -7.53 -4.04
N LEU A 98 1.84 -6.33 -3.44
CA LEU A 98 3.02 -5.66 -2.90
C LEU A 98 3.71 -6.51 -1.83
N GLN A 99 2.96 -7.04 -0.86
CA GLN A 99 3.50 -7.87 0.22
C GLN A 99 4.18 -9.13 -0.32
N GLU A 100 3.54 -9.85 -1.23
CA GLU A 100 4.09 -11.06 -1.86
C GLU A 100 5.37 -10.76 -2.65
N ARG A 101 5.42 -9.62 -3.35
CA ARG A 101 6.62 -9.21 -4.09
C ARG A 101 7.74 -8.76 -3.14
N ALA A 102 7.42 -7.96 -2.13
CA ALA A 102 8.41 -7.45 -1.18
C ALA A 102 9.07 -8.57 -0.38
N ALA A 103 8.33 -9.63 -0.03
CA ALA A 103 8.85 -10.80 0.69
C ALA A 103 10.05 -11.47 -0.01
N GLN A 104 10.16 -11.35 -1.34
CA GLN A 104 11.27 -11.92 -2.12
C GLN A 104 12.60 -11.18 -1.92
N TYR A 105 12.56 -9.97 -1.35
CA TYR A 105 13.71 -9.08 -1.19
C TYR A 105 14.03 -8.77 0.27
N LEU A 106 13.20 -9.24 1.19
CA LEU A 106 13.44 -9.11 2.61
C LEU A 106 14.37 -10.23 3.09
N PRO A 107 15.20 -9.97 4.12
CA PRO A 107 15.94 -11.05 4.76
C PRO A 107 14.97 -12.11 5.28
N PRO A 108 15.37 -13.39 5.30
CA PRO A 108 14.54 -14.44 5.88
C PRO A 108 14.23 -14.11 7.34
N PRO A 109 13.02 -14.45 7.83
CA PRO A 109 12.67 -14.24 9.22
C PRO A 109 13.68 -14.98 10.10
N THR A 110 14.29 -14.26 11.04
CA THR A 110 15.10 -14.88 12.10
C THR A 110 14.20 -15.74 12.98
N PRO A 111 14.59 -16.99 13.29
CA PRO A 111 13.83 -17.90 14.14
C PRO A 111 13.75 -17.44 15.60
#